data_AF-A0A426CKL2-F1
#
_entry.id   AF-A0A426CKL2-F1
#
_cell.length_a   1.000
_cell.length_b   1.000
_cell.length_c   1.000
_cell.angle_alpha   90.00
_cell.angle_beta   90.00
_cell.angle_gamma   90.00
#
_symmetry.space_group_name_H-M   'P 1'
#
loop_
_entity.id
_entity.type
_entity.pdbx_description
1 polymer ?
#
loop_
_entity_poly.entity_id
_entity_poly.type
_entity_poly.pdbx_seq_one_letter_code
_entity_poly.pdbx_strand_id
1 'polypeptide(L)'
;MKPPPARPPPPPSKTTAASNFDVGCSMLDVGRSGRRPAPPLGHRMILASAGSGKTYALTNRFVQLLARGAPPERIVALTFTRKAAGEFTDEILKKLATAATDPATAARLASEIFPPPPPPPRPHPRCPPS
;
A
#
# COMPACT_ATOMS: atom_id res chain seq x y z
N MET A 1 56.80 16.45 -2.89
CA MET A 1 55.72 15.50 -3.23
C MET A 1 54.52 16.30 -3.70
N LYS A 2 54.02 16.06 -4.92
CA LYS A 2 52.91 16.81 -5.53
C LYS A 2 51.62 15.96 -5.43
N PRO A 3 50.49 16.51 -4.96
CA PRO A 3 49.25 15.74 -4.81
C PRO A 3 48.74 15.25 -6.18
N PRO A 4 48.02 14.10 -6.23
CA PRO A 4 47.45 13.59 -7.47
C PRO A 4 46.36 14.53 -8.00
N PRO A 5 46.18 14.64 -9.34
CA PRO A 5 45.16 15.50 -9.92
C PRO A 5 43.76 14.99 -9.56
N ALA A 6 42.84 15.93 -9.29
CA ALA A 6 41.43 15.64 -9.03
C ALA A 6 40.79 14.91 -10.22
N ARG A 7 39.92 13.93 -9.95
CA ARG A 7 39.15 13.26 -11.00
C ARG A 7 38.11 14.22 -11.58
N PRO A 8 37.88 14.23 -12.91
CA PRO A 8 36.81 15.01 -13.51
C PRO A 8 35.43 14.49 -13.07
N PRO A 9 34.41 15.36 -13.00
CA PRO A 9 33.04 14.95 -12.70
C PRO A 9 32.50 14.00 -13.77
N PRO A 10 31.58 13.08 -13.42
CA PRO A 10 30.97 12.19 -14.39
C PRO A 10 30.17 12.98 -15.45
N PRO A 11 30.11 12.52 -16.71
CA PRO A 11 29.31 13.18 -17.74
C PRO A 11 27.82 13.11 -17.39
N PRO A 12 27.00 14.11 -17.78
CA PRO A 12 25.56 14.03 -17.63
C PRO A 12 25.04 12.84 -18.44
N SER A 13 24.31 11.94 -17.78
CA SER A 13 23.62 10.84 -18.43
C SER A 13 22.64 11.39 -19.44
N LYS A 14 22.80 10.99 -20.71
CA LYS A 14 21.90 11.33 -21.81
C LYS A 14 20.51 10.77 -21.51
N THR A 15 19.58 11.65 -21.14
CA THR A 15 18.14 11.39 -21.14
C THR A 15 17.69 11.20 -22.58
N THR A 16 17.61 9.94 -23.02
CA THR A 16 16.87 9.58 -24.24
C THR A 16 15.41 9.36 -23.85
N ALA A 17 14.57 10.29 -24.32
CA ALA A 17 13.11 10.20 -24.51
C ALA A 17 12.40 9.02 -23.83
N ALA A 18 12.00 9.21 -22.56
CA ALA A 18 10.79 8.58 -22.08
C ALA A 18 9.62 9.23 -22.83
N SER A 19 8.97 8.44 -23.69
CA SER A 19 7.67 8.75 -24.28
C SER A 19 6.78 9.39 -23.22
N ASN A 20 6.34 10.61 -23.52
CA ASN A 20 5.43 11.43 -22.73
C ASN A 20 4.18 10.62 -22.33
N PHE A 21 4.09 10.22 -21.07
CA PHE A 21 2.81 10.05 -20.41
C PHE A 21 2.68 11.23 -19.46
N ASP A 22 2.08 12.28 -20.02
CA ASP A 22 1.64 13.47 -19.32
C ASP A 22 0.74 13.02 -18.16
N VAL A 23 1.30 12.92 -16.95
CA VAL A 23 0.51 12.81 -15.72
C VAL A 23 0.00 14.21 -15.42
N GLY A 24 -0.94 14.63 -16.27
CA GLY A 24 -1.79 15.78 -16.08
C GLY A 24 -2.54 15.59 -14.77
N CYS A 25 -2.23 16.49 -13.85
CA CYS A 25 -2.84 16.66 -12.54
C CYS A 25 -4.29 17.16 -12.62
N SER A 26 -5.12 16.68 -13.56
CA SER A 26 -6.50 17.18 -13.70
C SER A 26 -7.43 16.22 -14.45
N MET A 27 -7.84 15.12 -13.81
CA MET A 27 -9.13 14.48 -14.12
C MET A 27 -9.70 13.66 -12.94
N LEU A 28 -9.25 13.93 -11.71
CA LEU A 28 -9.91 13.49 -10.47
C LEU A 28 -10.48 14.71 -9.75
N ASP A 29 -11.31 15.50 -10.43
CA ASP A 29 -12.15 16.53 -9.81
C ASP A 29 -13.59 16.00 -9.65
N VAL A 30 -13.70 14.85 -8.99
CA VAL A 30 -14.96 14.41 -8.37
C VAL A 30 -14.78 14.59 -6.87
N GLY A 31 -15.14 15.78 -6.39
CA GLY A 31 -15.47 16.05 -5.00
C GLY A 31 -14.29 16.30 -4.07
N ARG A 32 -13.80 17.55 -4.04
CA ARG A 32 -13.19 18.13 -2.83
C ARG A 32 -14.21 18.16 -1.67
N SER A 33 -14.41 17.03 -1.03
CA SER A 33 -14.77 16.96 0.39
C SER A 33 -13.48 16.66 1.13
N GLY A 34 -13.10 17.50 2.09
CA GLY A 34 -11.78 17.58 2.73
C GLY A 34 -11.29 16.30 3.44
N ARG A 35 -11.07 15.21 2.70
CA ARG A 35 -10.38 14.03 3.19
C ARG A 35 -8.94 14.42 3.46
N ARG A 36 -8.60 14.56 4.74
CA ARG A 36 -7.19 14.48 5.18
C ARG A 36 -6.56 13.26 4.50
N PRO A 37 -5.32 13.39 3.99
CA PRO A 37 -4.58 12.21 3.52
C PRO A 37 -4.63 11.17 4.64
N ALA A 38 -5.01 9.95 4.29
CA ALA A 38 -5.12 8.88 5.27
C ALA A 38 -3.78 8.76 6.01
N PRO A 39 -3.79 8.63 7.36
CA PRO A 39 -2.55 8.54 8.11
C PRO A 39 -1.68 7.40 7.57
N PRO A 40 -0.35 7.55 7.61
CA PRO A 40 0.57 6.52 7.14
C PRO A 40 0.27 5.21 7.86
N LEU A 41 0.38 4.14 7.10
CA LEU A 41 0.06 2.83 7.60
C LEU A 41 1.06 2.38 8.66
N GLY A 42 0.64 2.36 9.92
CA GLY A 42 1.47 1.90 11.03
C GLY A 42 1.95 0.46 10.87
N HIS A 43 3.01 0.12 11.59
CA HIS A 43 3.53 -1.24 11.68
C HIS A 43 2.50 -2.16 12.34
N ARG A 44 2.34 -3.37 11.82
CA ARG A 44 1.39 -4.37 12.31
C ARG A 44 2.10 -5.70 12.48
N MET A 45 2.00 -6.28 13.66
CA MET A 45 2.36 -7.67 13.90
C MET A 45 1.08 -8.51 13.85
N ILE A 46 1.06 -9.51 12.98
CA ILE A 46 -0.07 -10.44 12.86
C ILE A 46 0.34 -11.73 13.56
N LEU A 47 -0.11 -11.89 14.80
CA LEU A 47 -0.03 -13.16 15.51
C LEU A 47 -1.15 -14.06 15.01
N ALA A 48 -0.82 -15.30 14.70
CA ALA A 48 -1.78 -16.20 14.10
C ALA A 48 -1.40 -17.65 14.32
N SER A 49 -2.38 -18.47 14.70
CA SER A 49 -2.31 -19.93 14.79
C SER A 49 -2.53 -20.60 13.43
N ALA A 50 -2.36 -21.91 13.28
CA ALA A 50 -2.72 -22.62 12.05
C ALA A 50 -4.20 -22.34 11.68
N GLY A 51 -4.49 -22.09 10.40
CA GLY A 51 -5.86 -21.81 9.92
C GLY A 51 -6.44 -20.41 10.20
N SER A 52 -5.74 -19.52 10.91
CA SER A 52 -6.27 -18.20 11.34
C SER A 52 -6.20 -17.07 10.29
N GLY A 53 -6.00 -17.40 9.01
CA GLY A 53 -6.07 -16.39 7.94
C GLY A 53 -4.85 -15.44 7.84
N LYS A 54 -3.64 -15.88 8.19
CA LYS A 54 -2.39 -15.09 8.00
C LYS A 54 -2.25 -14.57 6.58
N THR A 55 -2.41 -15.47 5.61
CA THR A 55 -2.32 -15.17 4.18
C THR A 55 -3.36 -14.13 3.83
N TYR A 56 -4.62 -14.32 4.23
CA TYR A 56 -5.70 -13.37 4.00
C TYR A 56 -5.41 -11.98 4.60
N ALA A 57 -4.90 -11.91 5.82
CA ALA A 57 -4.53 -10.65 6.46
C ALA A 57 -3.37 -9.94 5.74
N LEU A 58 -2.36 -10.69 5.28
CA LEU A 58 -1.26 -10.16 4.47
C LEU A 58 -1.71 -9.71 3.08
N THR A 59 -2.59 -10.46 2.42
CA THR A 59 -3.16 -10.11 1.12
C THR A 59 -3.97 -8.83 1.23
N ASN A 60 -4.85 -8.73 2.23
CA ASN A 60 -5.60 -7.50 2.51
C ASN A 60 -4.67 -6.33 2.78
N ARG A 61 -3.57 -6.56 3.51
CA ARG A 61 -2.58 -5.53 3.77
C ARG A 61 -1.90 -5.04 2.49
N PHE A 62 -1.56 -5.94 1.57
CA PHE A 62 -0.98 -5.59 0.28
C PHE A 62 -1.95 -4.76 -0.55
N VAL A 63 -3.19 -5.23 -0.71
CA VAL A 63 -4.25 -4.51 -1.44
C VAL A 63 -4.52 -3.14 -0.81
N GLN A 64 -4.46 -3.03 0.51
CA GLN A 64 -4.65 -1.77 1.23
C GLN A 64 -3.53 -0.75 0.93
N LEU A 65 -2.30 -1.21 0.69
CA LEU A 65 -1.19 -0.35 0.26
C LEU A 65 -1.41 0.15 -1.18
N LEU A 66 -1.80 -0.76 -2.09
CA LEU A 66 -2.13 -0.41 -3.48
C LEU A 66 -3.28 0.61 -3.53
N ALA A 67 -4.36 0.39 -2.77
CA ALA A 67 -5.52 1.26 -2.74
C ALA A 67 -5.22 2.66 -2.12
N ARG A 68 -4.11 2.79 -1.39
CA ARG A 68 -3.59 4.09 -0.92
C ARG A 68 -2.66 4.77 -1.93
N GLY A 69 -2.47 4.19 -3.12
CA GLY A 69 -1.61 4.73 -4.17
C GLY A 69 -0.14 4.32 -4.07
N ALA A 70 0.20 3.32 -3.25
CA ALA A 70 1.56 2.78 -3.27
C ALA A 70 1.77 2.01 -4.60
N PRO A 71 2.77 2.38 -5.42
CA PRO A 71 3.05 1.62 -6.64
C PRO A 71 3.58 0.24 -6.27
N PRO A 72 3.19 -0.83 -6.99
CA PRO A 72 3.49 -2.21 -6.62
C PRO A 72 5.00 -2.48 -6.57
N GLU A 73 5.81 -1.80 -7.39
CA GLU A 73 7.27 -1.93 -7.42
C GLU A 73 7.95 -1.41 -6.15
N ARG A 74 7.23 -0.64 -5.32
CA ARG A 74 7.70 -0.14 -4.02
C ARG A 74 7.24 -0.99 -2.83
N ILE A 75 6.52 -2.09 -3.07
CA ILE A 75 6.05 -2.98 -2.00
C ILE A 75 6.85 -4.28 -2.05
N VAL A 76 7.62 -4.55 -0.99
CA VAL A 76 8.40 -5.79 -0.85
C VAL A 76 7.71 -6.71 0.16
N ALA A 77 7.37 -7.93 -0.28
CA ALA A 77 6.89 -9.00 0.58
C ALA A 77 7.94 -10.12 0.66
N LEU A 78 8.32 -10.50 1.87
CA LEU A 78 9.32 -11.54 2.13
C LEU A 78 8.66 -12.79 2.71
N THR A 79 9.04 -13.96 2.20
CA THR A 79 8.55 -15.27 2.67
C THR A 79 9.71 -16.23 2.84
N PHE A 80 9.51 -17.31 3.61
CA PHE A 80 10.55 -18.30 3.87
C PHE A 80 10.90 -19.17 2.65
N THR A 81 9.95 -19.35 1.72
CA THR A 81 10.14 -20.24 0.57
C THR A 81 9.62 -19.60 -0.71
N ARG A 82 10.24 -19.95 -1.84
CA ARG A 82 9.79 -19.51 -3.17
C ARG A 82 8.36 -19.94 -3.46
N LYS A 83 7.97 -21.16 -3.05
CA LYS A 83 6.60 -21.67 -3.22
C LYS A 83 5.59 -20.78 -2.50
N ALA A 84 5.86 -20.43 -1.24
CA ALA A 84 4.99 -19.54 -0.47
C ALA A 84 4.93 -18.12 -1.05
N ALA A 85 6.02 -17.61 -1.65
CA ALA A 85 6.00 -16.34 -2.38
C ALA A 85 5.06 -16.39 -3.59
N GLY A 86 5.12 -17.47 -4.37
CA GLY A 86 4.23 -17.70 -5.51
C GLY A 86 2.77 -17.77 -5.10
N GLU A 87 2.45 -18.64 -4.13
CA GLU A 87 1.10 -18.78 -3.58
C GLU A 87 0.55 -17.44 -3.05
N PHE A 88 1.37 -16.67 -2.33
CA PHE A 88 0.97 -15.36 -1.83
C PHE A 88 0.62 -14.38 -2.96
N THR A 89 1.43 -14.37 -4.02
CA THR A 89 1.21 -13.50 -5.20
C THR A 89 -0.05 -13.92 -5.94
N ASP A 90 -0.25 -15.22 -6.15
CA ASP A 90 -1.43 -15.76 -6.83
C ASP A 90 -2.71 -15.40 -6.07
N GLU A 91 -2.71 -15.48 -4.73
CA GLU A 91 -3.86 -15.08 -3.92
C GLU A 91 -4.18 -13.58 -4.01
N ILE A 92 -3.17 -12.71 -4.12
CA ILE A 92 -3.39 -11.27 -4.39
C ILE A 92 -4.05 -11.08 -5.75
N LEU A 93 -3.48 -11.70 -6.79
CA LEU A 93 -3.97 -11.54 -8.17
C LEU A 93 -5.40 -12.07 -8.31
N LYS A 94 -5.70 -13.25 -7.76
CA LYS A 94 -7.06 -13.82 -7.75
C LYS A 94 -8.04 -12.88 -7.05
N LYS A 95 -7.68 -12.35 -5.88
CA LYS A 95 -8.54 -11.44 -5.11
C LYS A 95 -8.82 -10.12 -5.84
N LEU A 96 -7.83 -9.58 -6.53
CA LEU A 96 -7.99 -8.38 -7.36
C LEU A 96 -8.82 -8.67 -8.62
N ALA A 97 -8.59 -9.81 -9.27
CA ALA A 97 -9.33 -10.22 -10.46
C ALA A 97 -10.82 -10.39 -10.16
N THR A 98 -11.18 -11.08 -9.07
CA THR A 98 -12.58 -11.26 -8.68
C THR A 98 -13.26 -9.95 -8.32
N ALA A 99 -12.56 -9.07 -7.58
CA ALA A 99 -13.05 -7.73 -7.28
C ALA A 99 -13.19 -6.83 -8.53
N ALA A 100 -12.37 -7.03 -9.57
CA ALA A 100 -12.50 -6.29 -10.82
C ALA A 100 -13.72 -6.74 -11.64
N THR A 101 -14.12 -8.00 -11.55
CA THR A 101 -15.24 -8.57 -12.33
C THR A 101 -16.59 -8.50 -11.63
N ASP A 102 -16.63 -8.43 -10.30
CA ASP A 102 -17.87 -8.41 -9.51
C ASP A 102 -17.95 -7.18 -8.59
N PRO A 103 -18.89 -6.25 -8.84
CA PRO A 103 -19.10 -5.06 -7.99
C PRO A 103 -19.43 -5.40 -6.53
N ALA A 104 -20.12 -6.50 -6.25
CA ALA A 104 -20.45 -6.89 -4.89
C ALA A 104 -19.19 -7.33 -4.12
N THR A 105 -18.34 -8.12 -4.77
CA THR A 105 -17.01 -8.48 -4.25
C THR A 105 -16.12 -7.25 -4.08
N ALA A 106 -16.14 -6.29 -5.01
CA ALA A 106 -15.41 -5.03 -4.89
C ALA A 106 -15.82 -4.23 -3.64
N ALA A 107 -17.14 -4.09 -3.41
CA ALA A 107 -17.67 -3.39 -2.26
C ALA A 107 -17.29 -4.07 -0.93
N ARG A 108 -17.33 -5.41 -0.89
CA ARG A 108 -16.88 -6.18 0.27
C ARG A 108 -15.37 -6.03 0.50
N LEU A 109 -14.57 -6.08 -0.56
CA LEU A 109 -13.13 -5.88 -0.44
C LEU A 109 -12.82 -4.48 0.12
N ALA A 110 -13.51 -3.45 -0.36
CA ALA A 110 -13.34 -2.08 0.11
C ALA A 110 -13.61 -1.94 1.62
N SER A 111 -14.65 -2.60 2.15
CA SER A 111 -14.95 -2.57 3.59
C SER A 111 -13.93 -3.36 4.44
N GLU A 112 -13.36 -4.43 3.89
CA GLU A 112 -12.30 -5.22 4.55
C GLU A 112 -10.98 -4.45 4.67
N ILE A 113 -10.58 -3.71 3.62
CA ILE A 113 -9.31 -2.97 3.60
C ILE A 113 -9.40 -1.57 4.21
N PHE A 114 -10.59 -0.96 4.19
CA PHE A 114 -10.89 0.31 4.84
C PHE A 114 -12.01 0.13 5.86
N PRO A 115 -11.73 -0.53 7.00
CA PRO A 115 -12.73 -0.66 8.05
C PRO A 115 -13.13 0.73 8.57
N PRO A 116 -14.38 0.90 9.01
CA PRO A 116 -14.82 2.15 9.61
C PRO A 116 -13.94 2.50 10.82
N PRO A 117 -13.76 3.80 11.13
CA PRO A 117 -12.99 4.21 12.29
C PRO A 117 -13.57 3.54 13.56
N PRO A 118 -12.73 3.15 14.53
CA PRO A 118 -13.22 2.57 15.77
C PRO A 118 -14.14 3.57 16.48
N PRO A 119 -15.15 3.10 17.21
CA PRO A 119 -15.99 3.98 18.01
C PRO A 119 -15.12 4.77 19.01
N PRO A 120 -15.51 5.99 19.38
CA PRO A 120 -14.75 6.78 20.36
C PRO A 120 -14.59 5.98 21.66
N PRO A 121 -13.46 6.15 22.37
CA PRO A 121 -13.27 5.48 23.65
C PRO A 121 -14.42 5.85 24.58
N ARG A 122 -15.00 4.86 25.26
CA ARG A 122 -15.98 5.14 26.30
C ARG A 122 -15.30 6.02 27.36
N PRO A 123 -15.96 7.09 27.83
CA PRO A 123 -15.40 7.93 28.88
C PRO A 123 -15.04 7.05 30.08
N HIS A 124 -13.78 7.08 30.49
CA HIS A 124 -13.36 6.38 31.69
C HIS A 124 -13.98 7.10 32.90
N PRO A 125 -14.62 6.38 33.83
CA PRO A 125 -15.34 6.99 34.96
C PRO A 125 -14.44 7.79 35.92
N ARG A 126 -13.11 7.71 35.76
CA ARG A 126 -12.11 8.42 36.56
C ARG A 126 -11.50 9.64 35.86
N CYS A 127 -11.85 9.91 34.61
CA CYS A 127 -11.40 11.13 33.92
C CYS A 127 -12.46 12.22 34.10
N PRO A 128 -12.17 13.31 34.84
CA PRO A 128 -13.06 14.46 34.86
C PRO A 128 -13.09 15.10 33.46
N PRO A 129 -14.22 15.70 33.06
CA PRO A 129 -14.29 16.45 31.80
C PRO A 129 -13.29 17.61 31.83
N SER A 130 -12.61 17.81 30.69
CA SER A 130 -11.69 18.93 30.44
C SER A 130 -12.45 20.22 30.17
#